data_AF-A0A0C9STV4-F1
#
_entry.id   AF-A0A0C9STV4-F1
#
_cell.length_a   1.000
_cell.length_b   1.000
_cell.length_c   1.000
_cell.angle_alpha   90.00
_cell.angle_beta   90.00
_cell.angle_gamma   90.00
#
_symmetry.space_group_name_H-M   'P 1'
#
loop_
_entity.id
_entity.type
_entity.pdbx_description
1 polymer ?
#
loop_
_entity_poly.entity_id
_entity_poly.type
_entity_poly.pdbx_seq_one_letter_code
_entity_poly.pdbx_strand_id
1 'polypeptide(L)'
;MIAGHSGMHVCSVKVHLCGAPCKLLGKSGCLEECSKVSDHEDEDHQCSAITHACGEPCDLSHATLADGLQYTCKGRCKVSVDVEHDSHQCDAQYCPIFCHLCKRLCSSHNHLHALEADAIHLCGQEHPCPQRCTAPGVCEIDTAPHSIEATFEGMHECFHYTRYSQVAKRLKCVKPIPPGQSQHEGSHDHSLDPDVVHYCQQRCASCQYFCTLPLGHSQQEHETRHGSMSNVRWSVDGPDEEGLEVEGRRFSTNDDGAPM
;
A
#
# COMPACT_ATOMS: atom_id res chain seq x y z
N MET A 1 -56.31 40.64 27.00
CA MET A 1 -57.39 39.75 26.53
C MET A 1 -57.06 38.35 27.01
N ILE A 2 -57.98 37.71 27.73
CA ILE A 2 -57.77 36.42 28.40
C ILE A 2 -58.48 35.36 27.55
N ALA A 3 -57.72 34.50 26.87
CA ALA A 3 -58.29 33.34 26.19
C ALA A 3 -58.51 32.24 27.25
N GLY A 4 -59.69 32.27 27.87
CA GLY A 4 -60.17 31.20 28.74
C GLY A 4 -60.82 30.09 27.92
N HIS A 5 -60.45 28.84 28.19
CA HIS A 5 -61.35 27.71 28.00
C HIS A 5 -61.08 26.64 29.07
N SER A 6 -62.15 26.11 29.63
CA SER A 6 -62.15 24.97 30.55
C SER A 6 -62.64 23.75 29.78
N GLY A 7 -61.68 22.96 29.27
CA GLY A 7 -61.90 21.72 28.50
C GLY A 7 -60.62 21.25 27.83
N MET A 8 -60.42 19.92 27.74
CA MET A 8 -59.32 19.30 26.97
C MET A 8 -59.58 19.54 25.48
N HIS A 9 -58.87 20.50 24.93
CA HIS A 9 -58.92 20.84 23.51
C HIS A 9 -57.47 20.88 23.00
N VAL A 10 -57.28 20.51 21.74
CA VAL A 10 -55.98 20.66 21.07
C VAL A 10 -55.92 22.09 20.56
N CYS A 11 -55.36 22.97 21.39
CA CYS A 11 -55.05 24.33 20.99
C CYS A 11 -54.00 24.29 19.87
N SER A 12 -54.21 25.04 18.78
CA SER A 12 -53.14 25.21 17.79
C SER A 12 -52.04 26.05 18.44
N VAL A 13 -50.96 25.38 18.86
CA VAL A 13 -49.87 25.93 19.69
C VAL A 13 -49.32 27.26 19.15
N LYS A 14 -49.41 27.50 17.82
CA LYS A 14 -49.01 28.75 17.16
C LYS A 14 -49.68 30.03 17.69
N VAL A 15 -50.84 29.97 18.36
CA VAL A 15 -51.54 31.19 18.84
C VAL A 15 -51.02 31.67 20.21
N HIS A 16 -50.18 30.88 20.88
CA HIS A 16 -49.65 31.18 22.24
C HIS A 16 -48.13 31.31 22.30
N LEU A 17 -47.46 31.10 21.18
CA LEU A 17 -46.01 31.20 21.08
C LEU A 17 -45.63 32.56 20.50
N CYS A 18 -44.44 33.04 20.85
CA CYS A 18 -43.90 34.30 20.38
C CYS A 18 -43.82 34.35 18.83
N GLY A 19 -43.37 33.28 18.17
CA GLY A 19 -43.31 33.21 16.72
C GLY A 19 -42.24 34.10 16.05
N ALA A 20 -41.57 34.97 16.81
CA ALA A 20 -40.43 35.74 16.32
C ALA A 20 -39.27 34.80 15.91
N PRO A 21 -38.40 35.21 14.96
CA PRO A 21 -37.28 34.38 14.54
C PRO A 21 -36.34 34.08 15.72
N CYS A 22 -35.94 32.82 15.84
CA CYS A 22 -34.95 32.38 16.82
C CYS A 22 -33.63 33.15 16.64
N LYS A 23 -32.96 33.49 17.74
CA LYS A 23 -31.65 34.17 17.70
C LYS A 23 -30.57 33.36 16.95
N LEU A 24 -30.74 32.03 16.85
CA LEU A 24 -29.87 31.10 16.13
C LEU A 24 -30.47 30.64 14.80
N LEU A 25 -31.34 31.46 14.18
CA LEU A 25 -31.89 31.18 12.86
C LEU A 25 -30.77 30.90 11.84
N GLY A 26 -30.95 29.84 11.05
CA GLY A 26 -29.95 29.38 10.07
C GLY A 26 -28.89 28.42 10.61
N LYS A 27 -28.77 28.23 11.93
CA LYS A 27 -27.95 27.17 12.51
C LYS A 27 -28.63 25.81 12.38
N SER A 28 -27.81 24.77 12.21
CA SER A 28 -28.32 23.40 12.05
C SER A 28 -29.03 22.95 13.33
N GLY A 29 -30.27 22.47 13.20
CA GLY A 29 -31.11 22.08 14.34
C GLY A 29 -32.10 23.15 14.80
N CYS A 30 -32.00 24.39 14.29
CA CYS A 30 -32.95 25.46 14.61
C CYS A 30 -34.36 25.14 14.09
N LEU A 31 -35.39 25.41 14.91
CA LEU A 31 -36.80 25.28 14.53
C LEU A 31 -37.40 26.60 14.01
N GLU A 32 -36.53 27.55 13.64
CA GLU A 32 -36.83 28.85 13.03
C GLU A 32 -37.57 29.85 13.92
N GLU A 33 -38.68 29.45 14.53
CA GLU A 33 -39.58 30.31 15.32
C GLU A 33 -39.35 30.12 16.84
N CYS A 34 -39.47 31.21 17.59
CA CYS A 34 -39.39 31.24 19.04
C CYS A 34 -40.55 30.45 19.67
N SER A 35 -40.22 29.53 20.57
CA SER A 35 -41.19 28.70 21.29
C SER A 35 -41.45 29.16 22.72
N LYS A 36 -40.96 30.35 23.08
CA LYS A 36 -41.37 31.04 24.30
C LYS A 36 -42.82 31.52 24.18
N VAL A 37 -43.45 31.79 25.33
CA VAL A 37 -44.81 32.34 25.40
C VAL A 37 -44.87 33.71 24.70
N SER A 38 -46.00 34.04 24.07
CA SER A 38 -46.26 35.36 23.51
C SER A 38 -46.04 36.48 24.55
N ASP A 39 -45.53 37.64 24.10
CA ASP A 39 -45.24 38.82 24.93
C ASP A 39 -44.20 38.59 26.04
N HIS A 40 -43.22 37.69 25.83
CA HIS A 40 -42.07 37.59 26.74
C HIS A 40 -41.20 38.87 26.69
N GLU A 41 -40.71 39.32 27.84
CA GLU A 41 -39.88 40.54 27.94
C GLU A 41 -38.41 40.32 27.54
N ASP A 42 -37.99 39.06 27.33
CA ASP A 42 -36.61 38.75 26.93
C ASP A 42 -36.31 39.28 25.51
N GLU A 43 -35.16 39.94 25.32
CA GLU A 43 -34.66 40.29 23.98
C GLU A 43 -34.24 39.05 23.16
N ASP A 44 -33.86 37.97 23.86
CA ASP A 44 -33.35 36.74 23.25
C ASP A 44 -34.49 35.76 22.92
N HIS A 45 -34.79 35.62 21.63
CA HIS A 45 -35.73 34.62 21.11
C HIS A 45 -35.09 33.24 20.98
N GLN A 46 -35.69 32.20 21.55
CA GLN A 46 -35.17 30.83 21.53
C GLN A 46 -36.23 29.84 21.08
N CYS A 47 -35.86 28.92 20.18
CA CYS A 47 -36.72 27.83 19.76
C CYS A 47 -36.55 26.60 20.67
N SER A 48 -37.41 25.58 20.51
CA SER A 48 -37.38 24.36 21.33
C SER A 48 -36.28 23.36 20.94
N ALA A 49 -35.34 23.74 20.07
CA ALA A 49 -34.24 22.86 19.68
C ALA A 49 -33.32 22.60 20.88
N ILE A 50 -32.98 21.33 21.10
CA ILE A 50 -32.10 20.90 22.21
C ILE A 50 -30.65 21.37 21.96
N THR A 51 -30.21 21.42 20.70
CA THR A 51 -28.85 21.82 20.34
C THR A 51 -28.86 22.48 18.97
N HIS A 52 -28.18 23.61 18.86
CA HIS A 52 -27.88 24.25 17.59
C HIS A 52 -26.43 23.91 17.25
N ALA A 53 -26.22 23.13 16.19
CA ALA A 53 -24.88 22.72 15.79
C ALA A 53 -24.15 23.86 15.06
N CYS A 54 -22.84 23.90 15.26
CA CYS A 54 -21.90 24.85 14.66
C CYS A 54 -22.12 25.00 13.14
N GLY A 55 -22.16 23.88 12.42
CA GLY A 55 -22.51 23.82 10.99
C GLY A 55 -21.36 24.10 10.01
N GLU A 56 -20.20 24.53 10.52
CA GLU A 56 -18.96 24.70 9.75
C GLU A 56 -18.49 23.39 9.12
N PRO A 57 -17.77 23.42 7.98
CA PRO A 57 -17.26 22.20 7.35
C PRO A 57 -16.31 21.46 8.30
N CYS A 58 -16.31 20.12 8.23
CA CYS A 58 -15.35 19.31 8.99
C CYS A 58 -13.91 19.68 8.63
N ASP A 59 -12.97 19.62 9.57
CA ASP A 59 -11.56 19.92 9.30
C ASP A 59 -10.96 18.98 8.23
N LEU A 60 -11.53 17.78 8.09
CA LEU A 60 -11.18 16.84 7.01
C LEU A 60 -11.82 17.15 5.65
N SER A 61 -12.54 18.27 5.49
CA SER A 61 -13.14 18.67 4.21
C SER A 61 -12.10 19.03 3.15
N HIS A 62 -10.94 19.52 3.56
CA HIS A 62 -9.86 19.93 2.66
C HIS A 62 -8.50 19.33 3.07
N ALA A 63 -8.52 18.14 3.67
CA ALA A 63 -7.30 17.50 4.13
C ALA A 63 -6.48 16.94 2.97
N THR A 64 -5.19 17.28 2.98
CA THR A 64 -4.18 16.61 2.15
C THR A 64 -3.50 15.58 3.05
N LEU A 65 -3.61 14.32 2.66
CA LEU A 65 -3.01 13.20 3.39
C LEU A 65 -1.50 13.14 3.16
N ALA A 66 -0.80 12.41 4.02
CA ALA A 66 0.66 12.26 3.96
C ALA A 66 1.16 11.65 2.64
N ASP A 67 0.34 10.88 1.93
CA ASP A 67 0.62 10.30 0.62
C ASP A 67 0.30 11.23 -0.56
N GLY A 68 -0.11 12.48 -0.28
CA GLY A 68 -0.52 13.47 -1.26
C GLY A 68 -1.93 13.27 -1.82
N LEU A 69 -2.66 12.24 -1.38
CA LEU A 69 -4.07 12.09 -1.74
C LEU A 69 -4.91 13.15 -1.03
N GLN A 70 -5.81 13.76 -1.78
CA GLN A 70 -6.81 14.66 -1.22
C GLN A 70 -8.01 13.85 -0.76
N TYR A 71 -8.37 14.03 0.51
CA TYR A 71 -9.61 13.51 1.06
C TYR A 71 -10.54 14.67 1.42
N THR A 72 -11.82 14.51 1.08
CA THR A 72 -12.85 15.53 1.34
C THR A 72 -13.98 14.89 2.15
N CYS A 73 -13.98 15.15 3.45
CA CYS A 73 -15.12 14.87 4.30
C CYS A 73 -16.28 15.81 3.93
N LYS A 74 -17.45 15.24 3.64
CA LYS A 74 -18.69 16.00 3.35
C LYS A 74 -19.46 16.37 4.63
N GLY A 75 -18.95 15.98 5.79
CA GLY A 75 -19.58 16.23 7.08
C GLY A 75 -19.48 17.69 7.50
N ARG A 76 -20.41 18.10 8.37
CA ARG A 76 -20.42 19.41 9.02
C ARG A 76 -20.30 19.23 10.53
N CYS A 77 -19.75 20.23 11.20
CA CYS A 77 -19.53 20.24 12.63
C CYS A 77 -20.86 20.12 13.39
N LYS A 78 -20.85 19.26 14.41
CA LYS A 78 -22.03 18.95 15.26
C LYS A 78 -21.90 19.43 16.70
N VAL A 79 -20.77 20.03 17.05
CA VAL A 79 -20.54 20.70 18.33
C VAL A 79 -21.56 21.83 18.49
N SER A 80 -22.10 22.01 19.70
CA SER A 80 -23.05 23.10 19.97
C SER A 80 -22.39 24.45 19.72
N VAL A 81 -23.15 25.42 19.20
CA VAL A 81 -22.68 26.81 19.05
C VAL A 81 -22.31 27.47 20.37
N ASP A 82 -22.82 26.97 21.49
CA ASP A 82 -22.52 27.50 22.83
C ASP A 82 -21.14 27.05 23.36
N VAL A 83 -20.48 26.13 22.65
CA VAL A 83 -19.15 25.61 23.00
C VAL A 83 -18.14 26.18 22.03
N GLU A 84 -17.22 27.01 22.52
CA GLU A 84 -16.08 27.49 21.74
C GLU A 84 -15.15 26.31 21.38
N HIS A 85 -14.79 26.19 20.10
CA HIS A 85 -13.91 25.15 19.59
C HIS A 85 -13.20 25.62 18.31
N ASP A 86 -11.93 25.25 18.16
CA ASP A 86 -11.12 25.55 16.97
C ASP A 86 -11.06 24.39 15.98
N SER A 87 -11.50 23.20 16.38
CA SER A 87 -11.50 22.00 15.54
C SER A 87 -12.93 21.52 15.28
N HIS A 88 -13.28 21.42 14.00
CA HIS A 88 -14.61 21.06 13.55
C HIS A 88 -14.71 19.57 13.19
N GLN A 89 -15.32 18.80 14.10
CA GLN A 89 -15.60 17.38 13.87
C GLN A 89 -17.08 17.12 13.51
N CYS A 90 -17.33 16.30 12.50
CA CYS A 90 -18.66 15.81 12.15
C CYS A 90 -19.06 14.57 12.97
N ASP A 91 -20.26 14.01 12.74
CA ASP A 91 -20.74 12.81 13.46
C ASP A 91 -19.92 11.53 13.20
N ALA A 92 -18.98 11.56 12.25
CA ALA A 92 -18.12 10.42 12.00
C ALA A 92 -17.20 10.18 13.20
N GLN A 93 -17.21 8.94 13.68
CA GLN A 93 -16.40 8.50 14.82
C GLN A 93 -15.07 7.89 14.39
N TYR A 94 -15.01 7.29 13.20
CA TYR A 94 -13.84 6.56 12.73
C TYR A 94 -13.06 7.35 11.70
N CYS A 95 -11.75 7.11 11.67
CA CYS A 95 -10.87 7.63 10.63
C CYS A 95 -11.30 7.06 9.26
N PRO A 96 -11.59 7.90 8.25
CA PRO A 96 -12.09 7.46 6.95
C PRO A 96 -10.97 6.99 6.00
N ILE A 97 -9.72 7.08 6.44
CA ILE A 97 -8.55 6.78 5.62
C ILE A 97 -8.27 5.27 5.60
N PHE A 98 -7.81 4.77 4.46
CA PHE A 98 -7.44 3.37 4.31
C PHE A 98 -6.12 3.04 5.03
N CYS A 99 -6.00 1.78 5.44
CA CYS A 99 -4.80 1.23 6.02
C CYS A 99 -3.63 1.36 5.04
N HIS A 100 -2.46 1.72 5.53
CA HIS A 100 -1.26 1.82 4.70
C HIS A 100 -0.83 0.46 4.11
N LEU A 101 -1.19 -0.65 4.78
CA LEU A 101 -0.82 -2.01 4.38
C LEU A 101 -1.91 -2.73 3.57
N CYS A 102 -3.16 -2.25 3.57
CA CYS A 102 -4.26 -2.86 2.83
C CYS A 102 -5.41 -1.89 2.57
N LYS A 103 -6.40 -2.29 1.77
CA LYS A 103 -7.53 -1.42 1.41
C LYS A 103 -8.67 -1.37 2.45
N ARG A 104 -8.44 -1.79 3.69
CA ARG A 104 -9.44 -1.70 4.78
C ARG A 104 -9.36 -0.33 5.44
N LEU A 105 -10.44 0.14 6.06
CA LEU A 105 -10.43 1.40 6.81
C LEU A 105 -9.54 1.31 8.06
N CYS A 106 -8.99 2.46 8.45
CA CYS A 106 -8.26 2.61 9.70
C CYS A 106 -9.14 2.30 10.91
N SER A 107 -8.57 1.65 11.93
CA SER A 107 -9.27 1.29 13.17
C SER A 107 -9.29 2.42 14.21
N SER A 108 -8.72 3.59 13.90
CA SER A 108 -8.72 4.73 14.81
C SER A 108 -10.16 5.24 15.04
N HIS A 109 -10.52 5.37 16.31
CA HIS A 109 -11.77 5.98 16.79
C HIS A 109 -11.69 7.52 16.85
N ASN A 110 -10.63 8.11 16.30
CA ASN A 110 -10.53 9.54 16.10
C ASN A 110 -10.69 9.83 14.60
N HIS A 111 -11.81 10.43 14.22
CA HIS A 111 -12.08 10.81 12.84
C HIS A 111 -11.01 11.74 12.28
N LEU A 112 -10.54 12.70 13.08
CA LEU A 112 -9.58 13.74 12.68
C LEU A 112 -8.12 13.29 12.80
N HIS A 113 -7.85 12.03 13.15
CA HIS A 113 -6.49 11.50 13.28
C HIS A 113 -5.62 11.70 12.03
N ALA A 114 -6.24 11.76 10.84
CA ALA A 114 -5.54 12.01 9.58
C ALA A 114 -4.93 13.41 9.45
N LEU A 115 -5.23 14.34 10.36
CA LEU A 115 -4.62 15.67 10.40
C LEU A 115 -3.27 15.70 11.14
N GLU A 116 -2.94 14.62 11.85
CA GLU A 116 -1.66 14.50 12.55
C GLU A 116 -0.53 14.25 11.55
N ALA A 117 0.59 14.98 11.68
CA ALA A 117 1.68 14.96 10.69
C ALA A 117 2.30 13.56 10.48
N ASP A 118 2.32 12.73 11.52
CA ASP A 118 2.88 11.38 11.51
C ASP A 118 1.79 10.29 11.66
N ALA A 119 0.56 10.58 11.24
CA ALA A 119 -0.56 9.64 11.34
C ALA A 119 -0.27 8.35 10.55
N ILE A 120 -0.22 7.22 11.24
CA ILE A 120 -0.11 5.89 10.61
C ILE A 120 -1.48 5.22 10.62
N HIS A 121 -2.08 5.10 9.44
CA HIS A 121 -3.37 4.45 9.29
C HIS A 121 -3.22 2.93 9.26
N LEU A 122 -3.64 2.27 10.33
CA LEU A 122 -3.66 0.80 10.43
C LEU A 122 -5.08 0.30 10.70
N CYS A 123 -5.45 -0.85 10.14
CA CYS A 123 -6.78 -1.46 10.35
C CYS A 123 -6.85 -2.40 11.55
N GLY A 124 -5.77 -2.52 12.32
CA GLY A 124 -5.72 -3.39 13.51
C GLY A 124 -5.75 -4.89 13.22
N GLN A 125 -5.33 -5.32 12.03
CA GLN A 125 -5.27 -6.72 11.62
C GLN A 125 -3.83 -7.09 11.22
N GLU A 126 -3.53 -8.39 11.19
CA GLU A 126 -2.25 -8.89 10.69
C GLU A 126 -2.12 -8.71 9.16
N HIS A 127 -0.90 -8.53 8.68
CA HIS A 127 -0.62 -8.33 7.25
C HIS A 127 0.60 -9.15 6.79
N PRO A 128 0.66 -9.56 5.51
CA PRO A 128 1.89 -10.09 4.95
C PRO A 128 2.96 -9.00 4.85
N CYS A 129 4.19 -9.33 5.21
CA CYS A 129 5.30 -8.40 5.07
C CYS A 129 5.62 -8.15 3.58
N PRO A 130 5.67 -6.89 3.11
CA PRO A 130 5.98 -6.57 1.71
C PRO A 130 7.46 -6.71 1.38
N GLN A 131 8.33 -6.84 2.40
CA GLN A 131 9.77 -6.91 2.24
C GLN A 131 10.20 -8.27 1.67
N ARG A 132 11.38 -8.27 1.05
CA ARG A 132 12.04 -9.49 0.58
C ARG A 132 12.94 -10.03 1.69
N CYS A 133 13.30 -11.30 1.58
CA CYS A 133 14.28 -11.92 2.46
C CYS A 133 15.54 -11.05 2.53
N THR A 134 16.13 -10.97 3.72
CA THR A 134 17.37 -10.25 4.03
C THR A 134 18.55 -11.16 4.35
N ALA A 135 18.33 -12.47 4.59
CA ALA A 135 19.40 -13.44 4.83
C ALA A 135 20.39 -13.48 3.65
N PRO A 136 21.70 -13.62 3.85
CA PRO A 136 22.66 -13.60 2.75
C PRO A 136 22.41 -14.75 1.73
N GLY A 137 22.99 -14.64 0.53
CA GLY A 137 22.84 -15.65 -0.52
C GLY A 137 21.69 -15.40 -1.50
N VAL A 138 21.39 -16.40 -2.33
CA VAL A 138 20.27 -16.40 -3.28
C VAL A 138 19.17 -17.31 -2.74
N CYS A 139 17.91 -16.88 -2.72
CA CYS A 139 16.83 -17.73 -2.20
C CYS A 139 16.42 -18.80 -3.21
N GLU A 140 16.36 -18.44 -4.49
CA GLU A 140 15.92 -19.31 -5.57
C GLU A 140 16.68 -18.94 -6.85
N ILE A 141 17.10 -19.94 -7.61
CA ILE A 141 17.77 -19.77 -8.91
C ILE A 141 16.83 -20.32 -9.98
N ASP A 142 16.31 -19.43 -10.82
CA ASP A 142 15.48 -19.82 -11.96
C ASP A 142 16.27 -19.79 -13.26
N THR A 143 16.04 -20.78 -14.11
CA THR A 143 16.56 -20.81 -15.48
C THR A 143 15.44 -20.45 -16.44
N ALA A 144 15.62 -19.39 -17.21
CA ALA A 144 14.65 -18.94 -18.20
C ALA A 144 15.35 -18.63 -19.53
N PRO A 145 14.65 -18.77 -20.68
CA PRO A 145 15.18 -18.34 -21.95
C PRO A 145 15.42 -16.82 -21.89
N HIS A 146 16.67 -16.44 -22.11
CA HIS A 146 17.06 -15.04 -22.25
C HIS A 146 16.66 -14.48 -23.61
N SER A 147 16.83 -15.28 -24.67
CA SER A 147 16.35 -14.99 -26.02
C SER A 147 15.91 -16.28 -26.69
N ILE A 148 14.78 -16.23 -27.41
CA ILE A 148 14.24 -17.38 -28.14
C ILE A 148 14.85 -17.47 -29.55
N GLU A 149 15.44 -16.39 -30.05
CA GLU A 149 16.04 -16.28 -31.38
C GLU A 149 17.38 -15.53 -31.30
N ALA A 150 18.36 -16.09 -30.61
CA ALA A 150 19.75 -15.62 -30.69
C ALA A 150 20.40 -16.17 -31.96
N THR A 151 21.30 -15.40 -32.57
CA THR A 151 22.05 -15.82 -33.76
C THR A 151 23.49 -16.13 -33.35
N PHE A 152 23.96 -17.31 -33.71
CA PHE A 152 25.39 -17.65 -33.70
C PHE A 152 25.99 -17.22 -35.04
N GLU A 153 27.10 -16.50 -35.00
CA GLU A 153 27.86 -16.09 -36.18
C GLU A 153 29.30 -16.56 -36.01
N GLY A 154 29.62 -17.71 -36.59
CA GLY A 154 30.98 -18.26 -36.63
C GLY A 154 31.62 -18.07 -38.01
N MET A 155 32.88 -18.45 -38.13
CA MET A 155 33.63 -18.36 -39.40
C MET A 155 32.99 -19.18 -40.53
N HIS A 156 32.45 -20.37 -40.22
CA HIS A 156 31.93 -21.31 -41.23
C HIS A 156 30.41 -21.37 -41.31
N GLU A 157 29.71 -21.00 -40.23
CA GLU A 157 28.27 -21.20 -40.10
C GLU A 157 27.60 -20.06 -39.35
N CYS A 158 26.34 -19.81 -39.71
CA CYS A 158 25.45 -18.89 -39.00
C CYS A 158 24.09 -19.56 -38.81
N PHE A 159 23.58 -19.60 -37.58
CA PHE A 159 22.31 -20.25 -37.26
C PHE A 159 21.62 -19.63 -36.03
N HIS A 160 20.33 -19.90 -35.85
CA HIS A 160 19.55 -19.43 -34.70
C HIS A 160 19.48 -20.47 -33.57
N TYR A 161 19.40 -20.00 -32.32
CA TYR A 161 19.27 -20.83 -31.13
C TYR A 161 18.56 -20.08 -29.98
N THR A 162 18.02 -20.85 -29.03
CA THR A 162 17.48 -20.30 -27.78
C THR A 162 18.61 -20.13 -26.76
N ARG A 163 18.91 -18.89 -26.38
CA ARG A 163 19.90 -18.59 -25.32
C ARG A 163 19.20 -18.63 -23.97
N TYR A 164 19.72 -19.41 -23.03
CA TYR A 164 19.21 -19.46 -21.66
C TYR A 164 20.05 -18.56 -20.73
N SER A 165 19.44 -18.12 -19.63
CA SER A 165 20.14 -17.42 -18.54
C SER A 165 19.52 -17.78 -17.19
N GLN A 166 20.30 -17.58 -16.11
CA GLN A 166 19.81 -17.75 -14.75
C GLN A 166 19.55 -16.42 -14.06
N VAL A 167 18.43 -16.36 -13.33
CA VAL A 167 18.02 -15.23 -12.52
C VAL A 167 18.00 -15.67 -11.06
N ALA A 168 18.79 -15.00 -10.24
CA ALA A 168 18.72 -15.13 -8.79
C ALA A 168 17.53 -14.33 -8.25
N LYS A 169 16.69 -14.99 -7.47
CA LYS A 169 15.52 -14.38 -6.83
C LYS A 169 15.73 -14.25 -5.33
N ARG A 170 15.20 -13.14 -4.81
CA ARG A 170 15.02 -12.88 -3.38
C ARG A 170 13.53 -13.05 -3.07
N LEU A 171 13.18 -14.13 -2.38
CA LEU A 171 11.79 -14.47 -2.08
C LEU A 171 11.17 -13.49 -1.08
N LYS A 172 9.83 -13.42 -1.04
CA LYS A 172 9.09 -12.54 -0.11
C LYS A 172 9.24 -13.03 1.33
N CYS A 173 9.25 -12.11 2.28
CA CYS A 173 9.25 -12.44 3.69
C CYS A 173 7.96 -13.22 4.06
N VAL A 174 8.10 -14.29 4.84
CA VAL A 174 6.97 -15.10 5.33
C VAL A 174 6.46 -14.61 6.69
N LYS A 175 7.25 -13.82 7.42
CA LYS A 175 6.88 -13.30 8.74
C LYS A 175 5.73 -12.28 8.59
N PRO A 176 4.61 -12.44 9.31
CA PRO A 176 3.52 -11.49 9.28
C PRO A 176 3.86 -10.23 10.08
N ILE A 177 3.31 -9.10 9.67
CA ILE A 177 3.29 -7.85 10.44
C ILE A 177 2.17 -7.96 11.48
N PRO A 178 2.46 -7.82 12.78
CA PRO A 178 1.46 -7.90 13.83
C PRO A 178 0.37 -6.82 13.73
N PRO A 179 -0.84 -7.08 14.26
CA PRO A 179 -1.89 -6.06 14.36
C PRO A 179 -1.41 -4.77 15.02
N GLY A 180 -1.73 -3.62 14.42
CA GLY A 180 -1.34 -2.31 14.94
C GLY A 180 0.12 -1.93 14.73
N GLN A 181 0.89 -2.74 14.00
CA GLN A 181 2.26 -2.40 13.58
C GLN A 181 2.32 -2.18 12.06
N SER A 182 3.30 -1.38 11.62
CA SER A 182 3.60 -1.16 10.19
C SER A 182 4.64 -2.14 9.64
N GLN A 183 5.43 -2.77 10.52
CA GLN A 183 6.46 -3.75 10.21
C GLN A 183 6.60 -4.73 11.38
N HIS A 184 7.10 -5.95 11.12
CA HIS A 184 7.51 -6.87 12.19
C HIS A 184 8.95 -6.57 12.62
N GLU A 185 9.34 -7.07 13.79
CA GLU A 185 10.71 -6.96 14.30
C GLU A 185 11.65 -8.02 13.72
N GLY A 186 12.96 -7.76 13.76
CA GLY A 186 14.00 -8.69 13.33
C GLY A 186 14.21 -8.79 11.82
N SER A 187 14.95 -9.81 11.39
CA SER A 187 15.26 -10.08 9.98
C SER A 187 14.04 -10.49 9.17
N HIS A 188 14.06 -10.19 7.88
CA HIS A 188 13.10 -10.71 6.92
C HIS A 188 13.56 -12.05 6.37
N ASP A 189 12.75 -13.08 6.53
CA ASP A 189 13.06 -14.45 6.14
C ASP A 189 11.94 -14.99 5.27
N HIS A 190 12.27 -15.73 4.22
CA HIS A 190 11.28 -16.29 3.30
C HIS A 190 10.77 -17.68 3.70
N SER A 191 11.34 -18.25 4.76
CA SER A 191 10.92 -19.52 5.36
C SER A 191 11.01 -19.40 6.88
N LEU A 192 10.17 -20.17 7.58
CA LEU A 192 10.27 -20.37 9.03
C LEU A 192 11.16 -21.56 9.38
N ASP A 193 11.55 -22.34 8.37
CA ASP A 193 12.48 -23.45 8.50
C ASP A 193 13.90 -22.93 8.72
N PRO A 194 14.56 -23.23 9.86
CA PRO A 194 15.95 -22.84 10.10
C PRO A 194 16.93 -23.50 9.12
N ASP A 195 16.57 -24.62 8.49
CA ASP A 195 17.42 -25.35 7.54
C ASP A 195 17.23 -24.87 6.09
N VAL A 196 16.50 -23.77 5.88
CA VAL A 196 16.29 -23.20 4.54
C VAL A 196 17.62 -22.84 3.87
N VAL A 197 17.90 -23.49 2.74
CA VAL A 197 19.13 -23.28 2.00
C VAL A 197 19.03 -22.00 1.18
N HIS A 198 20.00 -21.12 1.39
CA HIS A 198 20.31 -20.04 0.46
C HIS A 198 21.52 -20.46 -0.37
N TYR A 199 21.52 -20.15 -1.67
CA TYR A 199 22.59 -20.52 -2.58
C TYR A 199 23.72 -19.50 -2.59
N CYS A 200 24.89 -19.96 -2.99
CA CYS A 200 26.07 -19.14 -3.20
C CYS A 200 25.82 -18.07 -4.29
N GLN A 201 26.38 -16.88 -4.09
CA GLN A 201 26.21 -15.74 -5.01
C GLN A 201 27.23 -15.72 -6.16
N GLN A 202 28.19 -16.64 -6.13
CA GLN A 202 29.22 -16.72 -7.16
C GLN A 202 28.63 -17.20 -8.48
N ARG A 203 29.20 -16.73 -9.58
CA ARG A 203 28.82 -17.10 -10.94
C ARG A 203 29.98 -17.80 -11.62
N CYS A 204 29.66 -18.78 -12.46
CA CYS A 204 30.65 -19.39 -13.33
C CYS A 204 31.22 -18.34 -14.29
N ALA A 205 32.55 -18.26 -14.41
CA ALA A 205 33.20 -17.31 -15.32
C ALA A 205 32.77 -17.51 -16.79
N SER A 206 32.54 -18.77 -17.18
CA SER A 206 32.30 -19.17 -18.56
C SER A 206 30.85 -18.99 -19.05
N CYS A 207 29.85 -19.26 -18.21
CA CYS A 207 28.43 -19.12 -18.60
C CYS A 207 27.65 -18.09 -17.78
N GLN A 208 28.22 -17.53 -16.71
CA GLN A 208 27.57 -16.58 -15.79
C GLN A 208 26.41 -17.17 -14.97
N TYR A 209 26.22 -18.47 -14.99
CA TYR A 209 25.20 -19.16 -14.20
C TYR A 209 25.62 -19.21 -12.73
N PHE A 210 24.64 -19.19 -11.84
CA PHE A 210 24.86 -19.12 -10.40
C PHE A 210 25.33 -20.46 -9.86
N CYS A 211 26.17 -20.39 -8.84
CA CYS A 211 26.55 -21.56 -8.08
C CYS A 211 25.33 -22.17 -7.37
N THR A 212 25.10 -23.47 -7.55
CA THR A 212 23.95 -24.20 -6.99
C THR A 212 24.26 -24.83 -5.63
N LEU A 213 25.45 -24.60 -5.08
CA LEU A 213 25.82 -25.04 -3.74
C LEU A 213 25.27 -24.09 -2.66
N PRO A 214 25.06 -24.58 -1.43
CA PRO A 214 24.68 -23.75 -0.29
C PRO A 214 25.64 -22.56 -0.08
N LEU A 215 25.11 -21.49 0.47
CA LEU A 215 25.90 -20.34 0.87
C LEU A 215 26.94 -20.76 1.92
N GLY A 216 28.20 -20.39 1.69
CA GLY A 216 29.31 -20.74 2.60
C GLY A 216 29.77 -22.19 2.50
N HIS A 217 29.42 -22.89 1.40
CA HIS A 217 29.98 -24.20 1.09
C HIS A 217 31.52 -24.18 1.13
N SER A 218 32.12 -25.31 1.55
CA SER A 218 33.57 -25.43 1.80
C SER A 218 34.37 -25.92 0.60
N GLN A 219 33.68 -26.29 -0.48
CA GLN A 219 34.29 -26.76 -1.71
C GLN A 219 35.13 -25.62 -2.32
N GLN A 220 36.32 -25.96 -2.81
CA GLN A 220 37.19 -24.99 -3.49
C GLN A 220 36.58 -24.56 -4.83
N GLU A 221 35.86 -25.46 -5.48
CA GLU A 221 35.24 -25.23 -6.78
C GLU A 221 33.74 -24.93 -6.63
N HIS A 222 33.25 -24.03 -7.48
CA HIS A 222 31.84 -23.72 -7.58
C HIS A 222 31.16 -24.65 -8.57
N GLU A 223 30.03 -25.23 -8.16
CA GLU A 223 29.19 -26.06 -9.03
C GLU A 223 28.03 -25.25 -9.59
N THR A 224 27.70 -25.41 -10.87
CA THR A 224 26.49 -24.87 -11.48
C THR A 224 25.92 -25.85 -12.51
N ARG A 225 24.62 -25.76 -12.78
CA ARG A 225 23.99 -26.45 -13.91
C ARG A 225 24.23 -25.61 -15.16
N HIS A 226 25.33 -25.87 -15.85
CA HIS A 226 25.75 -25.10 -17.01
C HIS A 226 24.65 -25.03 -18.10
N GLY A 227 24.67 -23.93 -18.85
CA GLY A 227 23.93 -23.74 -20.09
C GLY A 227 24.77 -22.86 -21.00
N SER A 228 24.13 -22.12 -21.90
CA SER A 228 24.80 -21.36 -22.97
C SER A 228 26.06 -20.62 -22.49
N MET A 229 27.22 -21.11 -22.91
CA MET A 229 28.57 -20.70 -22.53
C MET A 229 28.92 -19.35 -23.17
N SER A 230 28.26 -18.31 -22.68
CA SER A 230 28.19 -17.00 -23.32
C SER A 230 29.46 -16.15 -23.20
N ASN A 231 30.41 -16.55 -22.35
CA ASN A 231 31.65 -15.80 -22.09
C ASN A 231 32.92 -16.58 -22.48
N VAL A 232 32.82 -17.59 -23.34
CA VAL A 232 33.98 -18.34 -23.84
C VAL A 232 34.02 -18.32 -25.36
N ARG A 233 35.17 -18.71 -25.91
CA ARG A 233 35.38 -18.87 -27.35
C ARG A 233 36.00 -20.23 -27.63
N TRP A 234 35.78 -20.72 -28.85
CA TRP A 234 36.42 -21.92 -29.34
C TRP A 234 37.91 -21.71 -29.57
N SER A 235 38.68 -22.74 -29.25
CA SER A 235 40.08 -22.89 -29.63
C SER A 235 40.17 -24.22 -30.37
N VAL A 236 40.40 -24.17 -31.68
CA VAL A 236 40.46 -25.36 -32.55
C VAL A 236 41.90 -25.56 -32.99
N ASP A 237 42.46 -26.73 -32.72
CA ASP A 237 43.80 -27.09 -33.19
C ASP A 237 43.74 -27.46 -34.68
N GLY A 238 44.47 -26.71 -35.52
CA GLY A 238 44.52 -26.91 -36.96
C GLY A 238 44.40 -25.61 -37.74
N PRO A 239 44.47 -25.64 -39.09
CA PRO A 239 44.19 -24.48 -39.91
C PRO A 239 42.71 -24.10 -39.79
N ASP A 240 42.42 -22.79 -39.71
CA ASP A 240 41.05 -22.26 -39.56
C ASP A 240 40.10 -22.71 -40.68
N GLU A 241 40.63 -23.08 -41.86
CA GLU A 241 39.85 -23.56 -43.01
C GLU A 241 39.21 -24.94 -42.80
N GLU A 242 39.79 -25.80 -41.96
CA GLU A 242 39.27 -27.15 -41.71
C GLU A 242 38.10 -27.11 -40.73
N GLY A 243 38.20 -26.32 -39.66
CA GLY A 243 37.23 -26.24 -38.58
C GLY A 243 37.05 -27.57 -37.82
N LEU A 244 36.31 -27.52 -36.72
CA LEU A 244 35.95 -28.70 -35.93
C LEU A 244 34.44 -28.92 -36.00
N GLU A 245 34.03 -30.13 -36.40
CA GLU A 245 32.62 -30.50 -36.41
C GLU A 245 32.19 -31.08 -35.04
N VAL A 246 31.21 -30.43 -34.41
CA VAL A 246 30.60 -30.87 -33.14
C VAL A 246 29.08 -30.85 -33.32
N GLU A 247 28.45 -32.00 -33.08
CA GLU A 247 26.99 -32.19 -33.23
C GLU A 247 26.43 -31.74 -34.60
N GLY A 248 27.22 -31.93 -35.67
CA GLY A 248 26.83 -31.58 -37.04
C GLY A 248 26.94 -30.08 -37.36
N ARG A 249 27.63 -29.30 -36.52
CA ARG A 249 27.96 -27.89 -36.74
C ARG A 249 29.46 -27.69 -36.74
N ARG A 250 29.96 -26.77 -37.55
CA ARG A 250 31.41 -26.55 -37.75
C ARG A 250 31.86 -25.24 -37.11
N PHE A 251 32.81 -25.36 -36.19
CA PHE A 251 33.36 -24.27 -35.39
C PHE A 251 34.82 -24.01 -35.75
N SER A 252 35.30 -22.80 -35.52
CA SER A 252 36.70 -22.39 -35.69
C SER A 252 37.22 -21.61 -34.49
N THR A 253 38.53 -21.41 -34.47
CA THR A 253 39.17 -20.61 -33.42
C THR A 253 38.56 -19.20 -33.39
N ASN A 254 38.27 -18.72 -32.19
CA ASN A 254 37.56 -17.46 -31.88
C ASN A 254 36.05 -17.42 -32.13
N ASP A 255 35.41 -18.50 -32.62
CA ASP A 255 33.95 -18.56 -32.65
C ASP A 255 33.38 -18.49 -31.23
N ASP A 256 32.17 -17.94 -31.07
CA ASP A 256 31.51 -17.81 -29.77
C ASP A 256 31.20 -19.19 -29.15
N GLY A 257 31.33 -19.29 -27.82
CA GLY A 257 31.11 -20.55 -27.10
C GLY A 257 29.65 -20.99 -27.01
N ALA A 258 28.70 -20.05 -27.13
CA ALA A 258 27.28 -20.39 -27.19
C ALA A 258 26.92 -20.89 -28.61
N PRO A 259 26.01 -21.88 -28.77
CA PRO A 259 25.00 -22.30 -27.82
C PRO A 259 25.39 -23.40 -26.83
N MET A 260 26.64 -23.90 -26.86
CA MET A 260 27.11 -25.01 -26.01
C MET A 260 26.92 -24.72 -24.52
#